data_AF-A0A958R402-F1
#
_entry.id   AF-A0A958R402-F1
#
_cell.length_a   1.000
_cell.length_b   1.000
_cell.length_c   1.000
_cell.angle_alpha   90.00
_cell.angle_beta   90.00
_cell.angle_gamma   90.00
#
_symmetry.space_group_name_H-M   'P 1'
#
loop_
_entity.id
_entity.type
_entity.pdbx_description
1 polymer ?
#
loop_
_entity_poly.entity_id
_entity_poly.type
_entity_poly.pdbx_seq_one_letter_code
_entity_poly.pdbx_strand_id
1 'polypeptide(L)'
;MLFGGSRKFLPDNTLLRGDVNVLLIGDPSTAKSQFLKFVEQTAAIAVYTSGKGSSAAGLTASITKDASTGEFQIEGGALVLADGGIVCIDEFDKMKPADRVAIHEAMEQQTISVAKAGITTRLNSRTSVLAAANPVFGKF
;
A
#
# COMPACT_ATOMS: atom_id res chain seq x y z
N MET A 1 1.26 -8.86 -7.74
CA MET A 1 2.34 -9.36 -8.62
C MET A 1 1.74 -9.61 -9.99
N LEU A 2 2.54 -9.53 -11.08
CA LEU A 2 2.06 -9.77 -12.45
C LEU A 2 1.28 -11.08 -12.60
N PHE A 3 1.59 -12.06 -11.75
CA PHE A 3 0.78 -13.25 -11.50
C PHE A 3 0.51 -13.35 -10.00
N GLY A 4 -0.76 -13.55 -9.63
CA GLY A 4 -1.22 -13.73 -8.26
C GLY A 4 -1.75 -15.14 -8.03
N GLY A 5 -1.83 -15.57 -6.78
CA GLY A 5 -2.51 -16.80 -6.39
C GLY A 5 -4.04 -16.66 -6.48
N SER A 6 -4.74 -17.80 -6.50
CA SER A 6 -6.20 -17.82 -6.44
C SER A 6 -6.68 -17.43 -5.04
N ARG A 7 -7.55 -16.43 -4.94
CA ARG A 7 -8.29 -16.18 -3.69
C ARG A 7 -9.23 -17.35 -3.43
N LYS A 8 -9.26 -17.84 -2.20
CA LYS A 8 -10.10 -18.99 -1.81
C LYS A 8 -11.07 -18.56 -0.72
N PHE A 9 -12.34 -18.92 -0.90
CA PHE A 9 -13.32 -18.85 0.16
C PHE A 9 -13.34 -20.21 0.85
N LEU A 10 -13.02 -20.21 2.15
CA LEU A 10 -13.15 -21.41 2.95
C LEU A 10 -14.62 -21.61 3.37
N PRO A 11 -15.02 -22.85 3.68
CA PRO A 11 -16.37 -23.17 4.14
C PRO A 11 -16.73 -22.55 5.51
N ASP A 12 -15.74 -22.04 6.25
CA ASP A 12 -15.90 -21.29 7.51
C ASP A 12 -16.14 -19.77 7.29
N ASN A 13 -16.38 -19.36 6.03
CA ASN A 13 -16.59 -17.98 5.60
C ASN A 13 -15.35 -17.08 5.74
N THR A 14 -14.16 -17.67 5.93
CA THR A 14 -12.90 -16.93 5.90
C THR A 14 -12.36 -16.79 4.47
N LEU A 15 -11.72 -15.66 4.22
CA LEU A 15 -11.15 -15.28 2.93
C LEU A 15 -9.65 -15.54 2.97
N LEU A 16 -9.18 -16.49 2.17
CA LEU A 16 -7.75 -16.73 1.95
C LEU A 16 -7.23 -15.79 0.86
N ARG A 17 -6.28 -14.94 1.25
CA ARG A 17 -5.57 -14.03 0.36
C ARG A 17 -4.73 -14.80 -0.66
N GLY A 18 -4.88 -14.43 -1.93
CA GLY A 18 -4.05 -14.94 -3.03
C GLY A 18 -2.92 -13.99 -3.44
N ASP A 19 -2.91 -12.77 -2.92
CA ASP A 19 -1.96 -11.73 -3.30
C ASP A 19 -0.63 -11.89 -2.55
N VAL A 20 0.47 -11.78 -3.29
CA VAL A 20 1.83 -11.95 -2.75
C VAL A 20 2.47 -10.58 -2.54
N ASN A 21 3.01 -10.36 -1.34
CA ASN A 21 3.86 -9.21 -1.03
C ASN A 21 5.33 -9.60 -1.17
N VAL A 22 6.15 -8.71 -1.72
CA VAL A 22 7.59 -8.92 -1.89
C VAL A 22 8.36 -7.73 -1.36
N LEU A 23 9.43 -8.02 -0.62
CA LEU A 23 10.39 -7.03 -0.14
C LEU A 23 11.76 -7.32 -0.75
N LEU A 24 12.30 -6.35 -1.48
CA LEU A 24 13.65 -6.36 -2.02
C LEU A 24 14.59 -5.65 -1.04
N ILE A 25 15.57 -6.39 -0.52
CA ILE A 25 16.63 -5.83 0.32
C ILE A 25 17.95 -5.98 -0.41
N GLY A 26 18.73 -4.93 -0.46
CA GLY A 26 20.05 -4.95 -1.09
C GLY A 26 20.83 -3.69 -0.77
N ASP A 27 22.09 -3.63 -1.18
CA ASP A 27 22.90 -2.43 -0.99
C ASP A 27 22.38 -1.26 -1.85
N PRO A 28 22.76 -0.01 -1.53
CA PRO A 28 22.54 1.13 -2.41
C PRO A 28 23.09 0.86 -3.83
N SER A 29 22.48 1.49 -4.84
CA SER A 29 22.91 1.37 -6.25
C SER A 29 22.76 -0.01 -6.90
N THR A 30 21.96 -0.92 -6.33
CA THR A 30 21.65 -2.25 -6.89
C THR A 30 20.44 -2.26 -7.85
N ALA A 31 20.10 -1.11 -8.43
CA ALA A 31 18.96 -0.94 -9.37
C ALA A 31 17.56 -1.32 -8.83
N LYS A 32 17.38 -1.50 -7.50
CA LYS A 32 16.07 -1.81 -6.88
C LYS A 32 14.96 -0.82 -7.26
N SER A 33 15.25 0.49 -7.23
CA SER A 33 14.29 1.52 -7.63
C SER A 33 13.93 1.45 -9.12
N GLN A 34 14.85 0.98 -9.98
CA GLN A 34 14.55 0.77 -11.40
C GLN A 34 13.62 -0.43 -11.60
N PHE A 35 13.78 -1.50 -10.83
CA PHE A 35 12.83 -2.61 -10.83
C PHE A 35 11.42 -2.16 -10.43
N LEU A 36 11.30 -1.33 -9.39
CA LEU A 36 10.00 -0.78 -8.97
C LEU A 36 9.34 0.04 -10.08
N LYS A 37 10.08 0.96 -10.70
CA LYS A 37 9.60 1.79 -11.83
C LYS A 37 9.23 0.96 -13.06
N PHE A 38 9.99 -0.09 -13.33
CA PHE A 38 9.68 -1.00 -14.43
C PHE A 38 8.36 -1.74 -14.18
N VAL A 39 8.14 -2.23 -12.96
CA VAL A 39 6.87 -2.88 -12.58
C VAL A 39 5.71 -1.91 -12.63
N GLU A 40 5.89 -0.67 -12.17
CA GLU A 40 4.89 0.40 -12.27
C GLU A 40 4.45 0.62 -13.72
N GLN A 41 5.39 0.70 -14.66
CA GLN A 41 5.08 0.92 -16.08
C GLN A 41 4.48 -0.31 -16.78
N THR A 42 4.78 -1.51 -16.28
CA THR A 42 4.35 -2.77 -16.92
C THR A 42 3.01 -3.26 -16.40
N ALA A 43 2.68 -2.99 -15.13
CA ALA A 43 1.44 -3.44 -14.52
C ALA A 43 0.24 -2.59 -14.97
N ALA A 44 -0.92 -3.22 -15.12
CA ALA A 44 -2.14 -2.54 -15.56
C ALA A 44 -2.65 -1.48 -14.55
N ILE A 45 -2.48 -1.77 -13.26
CA ILE A 45 -2.78 -0.85 -12.16
C ILE A 45 -1.59 -0.91 -11.22
N ALA A 46 -0.82 0.16 -11.17
CA ALA A 46 0.24 0.31 -10.20
C ALA A 46 0.38 1.75 -9.71
N VAL A 47 0.78 1.88 -8.45
CA VAL A 47 1.06 3.16 -7.82
C VAL A 47 2.46 3.08 -7.22
N TYR A 48 3.35 3.96 -7.66
CA TYR A 48 4.66 4.13 -7.06
C TYR A 48 4.62 5.20 -5.96
N THR A 49 5.23 4.89 -4.82
CA THR A 49 5.40 5.84 -3.74
C THR A 49 6.73 5.65 -3.01
N SER A 50 7.28 6.74 -2.44
CA SER A 50 8.44 6.67 -1.55
C SER A 50 7.97 6.57 -0.10
N GLY A 51 8.60 5.71 0.69
CA GLY A 51 8.35 5.57 2.13
C GLY A 51 8.66 6.83 2.92
N LYS A 52 9.53 7.72 2.42
CA LYS A 52 9.80 9.04 3.03
C LYS A 52 8.76 10.10 2.64
N GLY A 53 8.28 10.05 1.40
CA GLY A 53 7.26 10.98 0.87
C GLY A 53 5.82 10.59 1.23
N SER A 54 5.61 9.35 1.65
CA SER A 54 4.32 8.83 2.07
C SER A 54 4.03 9.19 3.52
N SER A 55 2.77 9.52 3.80
CA SER A 55 2.22 9.59 5.16
C SER A 55 1.13 8.53 5.31
N ALA A 56 0.80 8.17 6.55
CA ALA A 56 -0.27 7.22 6.84
C ALA A 56 -1.58 7.60 6.11
N ALA A 57 -1.93 8.89 6.09
CA ALA A 57 -3.12 9.39 5.38
C ALA A 57 -3.00 9.24 3.86
N GLY A 58 -1.83 9.56 3.28
CA GLY A 58 -1.58 9.40 1.84
C GLY A 58 -1.51 7.95 1.38
N LEU A 59 -1.15 7.01 2.26
CA LEU A 59 -1.16 5.57 1.98
C LEU A 59 -2.56 4.97 2.10
N THR A 60 -3.31 5.37 3.13
CA THR A 60 -4.60 4.78 3.46
C THR A 60 -5.77 5.56 2.90
N ALA A 61 -6.25 6.55 3.64
CA ALA A 61 -7.26 7.50 3.22
C ALA A 61 -7.15 8.78 4.07
N SER A 62 -7.45 9.91 3.44
CA SER A 62 -7.61 11.20 4.09
C SER A 62 -9.08 11.60 4.12
N ILE A 63 -9.43 12.45 5.09
CA ILE A 63 -10.74 13.12 5.10
C ILE A 63 -10.48 14.59 4.87
N THR A 64 -11.10 15.11 3.82
CA THR A 64 -10.99 16.51 3.41
C THR A 64 -12.37 17.14 3.56
N LYS A 65 -12.42 18.35 4.11
CA LYS A 65 -13.67 19.11 4.22
C LYS A 65 -13.82 19.96 2.96
N ASP A 66 -14.90 19.76 2.23
CA ASP A 66 -15.20 20.58 1.06
C ASP A 66 -15.59 21.99 1.52
N ALA A 67 -14.91 23.01 0.98
CA ALA A 67 -15.11 24.40 1.34
C ALA A 67 -16.44 24.96 0.81
N SER A 68 -17.01 24.34 -0.23
CA SER A 68 -18.25 24.79 -0.87
C SER A 68 -19.50 24.23 -0.19
N THR A 69 -19.51 22.94 0.14
CA THR A 69 -20.63 22.24 0.77
C THR A 69 -20.52 22.17 2.29
N GLY A 70 -19.31 22.30 2.83
CA GLY A 70 -19.04 22.11 4.26
C GLY A 70 -19.06 20.65 4.71
N GLU A 71 -19.26 19.70 3.80
CA GLU A 71 -19.29 18.28 4.08
C GLU A 71 -17.89 17.66 4.14
N PHE A 72 -17.76 16.58 4.92
CA PHE A 72 -16.53 15.80 4.97
C PHE A 72 -16.56 14.72 3.88
N GLN A 73 -15.56 14.75 3.00
CA GLN A 73 -15.37 13.77 1.94
C GLN A 73 -14.16 12.88 2.26
N ILE A 74 -14.23 11.62 1.84
CA ILE A 74 -13.12 10.67 1.97
C ILE A 74 -12.35 10.63 0.65
N GLU A 75 -11.05 10.85 0.73
CA GLU A 75 -10.12 10.65 -0.38
C GLU A 75 -9.32 9.37 -0.15
N GLY A 76 -9.36 8.47 -1.13
CA GLY A 76 -8.57 7.25 -1.10
C GLY A 76 -7.09 7.55 -1.27
N GLY A 77 -6.26 6.95 -0.42
CA GLY A 77 -4.81 6.98 -0.55
C GLY A 77 -4.29 5.95 -1.56
N ALA A 78 -2.96 5.86 -1.68
CA ALA A 78 -2.27 5.01 -2.65
C ALA A 78 -2.71 3.53 -2.61
N LEU A 79 -2.96 2.96 -1.43
CA LEU A 79 -3.37 1.56 -1.28
C LEU A 79 -4.81 1.31 -1.75
N VAL A 80 -5.69 2.31 -1.61
CA VAL A 80 -7.09 2.23 -2.06
C VAL A 80 -7.17 2.45 -3.56
N LEU A 81 -6.42 3.43 -4.08
CA LEU A 81 -6.36 3.72 -5.52
C LEU A 81 -5.80 2.56 -6.34
N ALA A 82 -4.88 1.79 -5.74
CA ALA A 82 -4.27 0.64 -6.40
C ALA A 82 -5.07 -0.67 -6.23
N ASP A 83 -6.33 -0.66 -5.78
CA ASP A 83 -7.13 -1.88 -5.57
C ASP A 83 -7.10 -2.82 -6.79
N GLY A 84 -6.78 -4.10 -6.57
CA GLY A 84 -6.60 -5.09 -7.64
C GLY A 84 -5.26 -5.02 -8.39
N GLY A 85 -4.38 -4.09 -8.02
CA GLY A 85 -3.09 -3.84 -8.65
C GLY A 85 -1.89 -4.06 -7.73
N ILE A 86 -0.82 -3.31 -8.01
CA ILE A 86 0.46 -3.38 -7.29
C ILE A 86 0.82 -2.00 -6.72
N VAL A 87 1.13 -1.94 -5.43
CA VAL A 87 1.72 -0.75 -4.82
C VAL A 87 3.23 -0.95 -4.71
N CYS A 88 4.00 -0.09 -5.36
CA CYS A 88 5.45 -0.07 -5.32
C CYS A 88 5.91 0.93 -4.26
N ILE A 89 6.61 0.47 -3.22
CA ILE A 89 7.10 1.32 -2.12
C ILE A 89 8.62 1.32 -2.12
N ASP A 90 9.24 2.44 -2.48
CA ASP A 90 10.70 2.61 -2.34
C ASP A 90 11.06 3.13 -0.94
N GLU A 91 12.31 2.93 -0.51
CA GLU A 91 12.82 3.39 0.79
C GLU A 91 11.95 2.98 1.99
N PHE A 92 11.47 1.73 2.00
CA PHE A 92 10.61 1.21 3.07
C PHE A 92 11.28 1.29 4.46
N ASP A 93 12.61 1.27 4.50
CA ASP A 93 13.40 1.46 5.73
C ASP A 93 13.28 2.89 6.31
N LYS A 94 12.99 3.90 5.48
CA LYS A 94 12.86 5.31 5.88
C LYS A 94 11.46 5.72 6.33
N MET A 95 10.50 4.80 6.21
CA MET A 95 9.11 5.04 6.61
C MET A 95 8.98 5.18 8.14
N LYS A 96 8.12 6.10 8.60
CA LYS A 96 7.88 6.30 10.03
C LYS A 96 7.10 5.11 10.62
N PRO A 97 7.27 4.80 11.92
CA PRO A 97 6.54 3.71 12.56
C PRO A 97 5.01 3.82 12.45
N ALA A 98 4.46 5.03 12.53
CA ALA A 98 3.01 5.25 12.39
C ALA A 98 2.48 4.87 10.99
N ASP A 99 3.26 5.16 9.95
CA ASP A 99 2.89 4.85 8.57
C ASP A 99 2.97 3.33 8.33
N ARG A 100 3.93 2.64 8.96
CA ARG A 100 4.04 1.17 8.90
C ARG A 100 2.82 0.46 9.50
N VAL A 101 2.33 0.94 10.65
CA VAL A 101 1.12 0.37 11.30
C VAL A 101 -0.08 0.49 10.37
N ALA A 102 -0.23 1.61 9.67
CA ALA A 102 -1.34 1.84 8.75
C ALA A 102 -1.33 0.87 7.55
N ILE A 103 -0.14 0.44 7.08
CA ILE A 103 -0.02 -0.52 5.98
C ILE A 103 -0.30 -1.96 6.45
N HIS A 104 -0.01 -2.31 7.71
CA HIS A 104 -0.22 -3.68 8.21
C HIS A 104 -1.67 -4.14 8.08
N GLU A 105 -2.64 -3.26 8.37
CA GLU A 105 -4.06 -3.57 8.20
C GLU A 105 -4.39 -3.90 6.75
N ALA A 106 -3.93 -3.07 5.81
CA ALA A 106 -4.14 -3.27 4.38
C ALA A 106 -3.47 -4.55 3.86
N MET A 107 -2.27 -4.89 4.35
CA MET A 107 -1.55 -6.10 3.94
C MET A 107 -2.17 -7.39 4.46
N GLU A 108 -2.76 -7.35 5.66
CA GLU A 108 -3.34 -8.51 6.33
C GLU A 108 -4.80 -8.73 5.92
N GLN A 109 -5.64 -7.71 6.09
CA GLN A 109 -7.08 -7.82 5.90
C GLN A 109 -7.54 -7.45 4.48
N GLN A 110 -6.66 -6.87 3.66
CA GLN A 110 -6.99 -6.34 2.32
C GLN A 110 -8.10 -5.28 2.34
N THR A 111 -8.30 -4.66 3.50
CA THR A 111 -9.26 -3.58 3.74
C THR A 111 -8.64 -2.54 4.66
N ILE A 112 -9.09 -1.30 4.54
CA ILE A 112 -8.68 -0.18 5.37
C ILE A 112 -9.92 0.35 6.05
N SER A 113 -9.93 0.34 7.38
CA SER A 113 -10.97 0.95 8.19
C SER A 113 -10.64 2.42 8.48
N VAL A 114 -11.61 3.30 8.19
CA VAL A 114 -11.50 4.72 8.44
C VAL A 114 -12.62 5.12 9.37
N ALA A 115 -12.26 5.59 10.57
CA ALA A 115 -13.20 6.09 11.58
C ALA A 115 -12.74 7.48 12.05
N LYS A 116 -13.18 8.53 11.34
CA LYS A 116 -12.76 9.92 11.59
C LYS A 116 -13.86 10.89 11.15
N ALA A 117 -13.95 12.04 11.81
CA ALA A 117 -14.92 13.11 11.50
C ALA A 117 -16.39 12.64 11.40
N GLY A 118 -16.78 11.64 12.20
CA GLY A 118 -18.13 11.07 12.18
C GLY A 118 -18.40 10.07 11.06
N ILE A 119 -17.43 9.84 10.15
CA ILE A 119 -17.55 8.87 9.08
C ILE A 119 -16.84 7.58 9.49
N THR A 120 -17.58 6.47 9.49
CA THR A 120 -17.06 5.12 9.70
C THR A 120 -17.28 4.31 8.44
N THR A 121 -16.22 4.04 7.70
CA THR A 121 -16.29 3.27 6.44
C THR A 121 -15.14 2.28 6.34
N ARG A 122 -15.33 1.26 5.51
CA ARG A 122 -14.29 0.30 5.14
C ARG A 122 -14.05 0.41 3.65
N LEU A 123 -12.80 0.63 3.28
CA LEU A 123 -12.34 0.70 1.90
C LEU A 123 -11.61 -0.59 1.57
N ASN A 124 -11.86 -1.14 0.39
CA ASN A 124 -11.12 -2.31 -0.07
C ASN A 124 -9.75 -1.89 -0.60
N SER A 125 -8.71 -2.65 -0.24
CA SER A 125 -7.32 -2.42 -0.65
C SER A 125 -6.68 -3.74 -1.03
N ARG A 126 -7.25 -4.42 -2.03
CA ARG A 126 -6.88 -5.78 -2.43
C ARG A 126 -5.67 -5.72 -3.36
N THR A 127 -4.56 -5.25 -2.79
CA THR A 127 -3.34 -4.92 -3.51
C THR A 127 -2.20 -5.86 -3.14
N SER A 128 -1.25 -5.99 -4.06
CA SER A 128 0.06 -6.59 -3.77
C SER A 128 1.05 -5.48 -3.46
N VAL A 129 1.83 -5.62 -2.38
CA VAL A 129 2.88 -4.66 -2.03
C VAL A 129 4.23 -5.17 -2.56
N LEU A 130 4.89 -4.36 -3.37
CA LEU A 130 6.28 -4.55 -3.78
C LEU A 130 7.12 -3.45 -3.14
N ALA A 131 7.91 -3.79 -2.13
CA ALA A 131 8.72 -2.84 -1.38
C ALA A 131 10.21 -3.00 -1.68
N ALA A 132 10.96 -1.90 -1.64
CA ALA A 132 12.42 -1.91 -1.60
C ALA A 132 12.93 -1.25 -0.32
N ALA A 133 13.94 -1.85 0.30
CA ALA A 133 14.59 -1.34 1.50
C ALA A 133 16.11 -1.44 1.39
N ASN A 134 16.80 -0.62 2.17
CA ASN A 134 18.25 -0.70 2.37
C ASN A 134 18.59 -1.32 3.74
N PRO A 135 19.71 -2.04 3.86
CA PRO A 135 20.22 -2.50 5.15
C PRO A 135 20.58 -1.29 6.04
N VAL A 136 20.51 -1.49 7.37
CA VAL A 136 20.63 -0.42 8.39
C VAL A 136 21.93 0.38 8.26
N PHE A 137 23.03 -0.27 7.86
CA PHE A 137 24.35 0.35 7.71
C PHE A 137 24.77 0.57 6.24
N GLY A 138 23.84 0.39 5.29
CA GLY A 138 24.11 0.58 3.85
C GLY A 138 25.01 -0.47 3.21
N LYS A 139 25.43 -1.51 3.96
CA LYS A 139 26.12 -2.71 3.48
C LYS A 139 25.68 -3.92 4.30
N PHE A 140 25.67 -5.09 3.68
CA PHE A 140 25.65 -6.39 4.37
C PHE A 140 27.03 -6.77 4.91
#